data_AF-A0A960LB08-F1
#
_entry.id   AF-A0A960LB08-F1
#
_cell.length_a   1.000
_cell.length_b   1.000
_cell.length_c   1.000
_cell.angle_alpha   90.00
_cell.angle_beta   90.00
_cell.angle_gamma   90.00
#
_symmetry.space_group_name_H-M   'P 1'
#
loop_
_entity.id
_entity.type
_entity.pdbx_description
1 polymer ?
#
loop_
_entity_poly.entity_id
_entity_poly.type
_entity_poly.pdbx_seq_one_letter_code
_entity_poly.pdbx_strand_id
1 'polypeptide(L)'
;MRNRKRYIPPGGALVAISHRCLQARLLLTPTRRLNQLALGVLAKAIERSNARFVAIVILGNHLHLLLWVEDALQMATCMEYFAGNLAREAGRLRGWKGKFWHGQYSAIVVAEDEASQVSVLRYFLEHGCKENLVASPFEWPGLHPAAMLLGPEDPRGTWVDRTALHLARLREPHRKRCEADFEETLPLRRHALPCWAHLSAEDIRQRIQDLVVDIEHSTRERHLSAGTRPLGPRRVIRQNPRERPKSSKKSPAPLIHASSKAIRERFRRAYRSVMAAYALASARLRNGDRAVEFPRGTFPPALPFVPHAEAPRAG
;
A
#
# COMPACT_ATOMS: atom_id res chain seq x y z
N MET A 1 13.71 -12.35 -5.18
CA MET A 1 12.24 -12.26 -5.04
C MET A 1 11.64 -13.28 -5.98
N ARG A 2 10.79 -14.20 -5.50
CA ARG A 2 10.03 -15.09 -6.40
C ARG A 2 9.09 -14.20 -7.20
N ASN A 3 9.20 -14.21 -8.53
CA ASN A 3 8.46 -13.33 -9.44
C ASN A 3 6.98 -13.73 -9.51
N ARG A 4 6.25 -13.54 -8.39
CA ARG A 4 4.83 -13.90 -8.29
C ARG A 4 4.03 -12.93 -9.16
N LYS A 5 3.36 -13.47 -10.17
CA LYS A 5 2.41 -12.69 -10.96
C LYS A 5 1.23 -12.29 -10.07
N ARG A 6 0.79 -11.04 -10.23
CA ARG A 6 -0.39 -10.51 -9.56
C ARG A 6 -1.60 -11.28 -10.07
N TYR A 7 -2.45 -11.73 -9.16
CA TYR A 7 -3.68 -12.44 -9.47
C TYR A 7 -4.75 -11.97 -8.51
N ILE A 8 -5.81 -11.38 -9.07
CA ILE A 8 -7.05 -11.04 -8.38
C ILE A 8 -8.12 -11.97 -8.96
N PRO A 9 -8.84 -12.74 -8.12
CA PRO A 9 -9.93 -13.59 -8.59
C PRO A 9 -11.00 -12.79 -9.34
N PRO A 10 -11.72 -13.41 -10.31
CA PRO A 10 -12.92 -12.82 -10.88
C PRO A 10 -13.91 -12.41 -9.78
N GLY A 11 -14.56 -11.25 -9.93
CA GLY A 11 -15.44 -10.67 -8.90
C GLY A 11 -14.73 -9.75 -7.91
N GLY A 12 -13.40 -9.60 -8.02
CA GLY A 12 -12.61 -8.73 -7.18
C GLY A 12 -12.18 -9.37 -5.87
N ALA A 13 -11.35 -8.65 -5.12
CA ALA A 13 -10.88 -9.09 -3.82
C ALA A 13 -10.43 -7.94 -2.92
N LEU A 14 -10.47 -8.20 -1.62
CA LEU A 14 -9.72 -7.43 -0.64
C LEU A 14 -8.23 -7.80 -0.73
N VAL A 15 -7.35 -6.81 -0.73
CA VAL A 15 -5.91 -7.00 -0.94
C VAL A 15 -5.12 -6.22 0.11
N ALA A 16 -4.29 -6.94 0.86
CA ALA A 16 -3.30 -6.36 1.77
C ALA A 16 -2.01 -6.07 1.01
N ILE A 17 -1.68 -4.78 0.90
CA ILE A 17 -0.51 -4.27 0.18
C ILE A 17 0.53 -3.79 1.19
N SER A 18 1.80 -4.05 0.92
CA SER A 18 2.92 -3.50 1.69
C SER A 18 4.04 -2.99 0.79
N HIS A 19 4.66 -1.88 1.18
CA HIS A 19 5.75 -1.28 0.41
C HIS A 19 6.81 -0.68 1.32
N ARG A 20 8.07 -1.06 1.11
CA ARG A 20 9.18 -0.75 2.01
C ARG A 20 10.16 0.21 1.36
N CYS A 21 10.60 1.21 2.14
CA CYS A 21 11.64 2.14 1.74
C CYS A 21 12.97 1.41 1.46
N LEU A 22 13.78 2.02 0.60
CA LEU A 22 15.11 1.53 0.27
C LEU A 22 15.92 1.31 1.55
N GLN A 23 16.55 0.13 1.68
CA GLN A 23 17.33 -0.27 2.85
C GLN A 23 16.56 -0.18 4.19
N ALA A 24 15.22 -0.22 4.15
CA ALA A 24 14.36 -0.02 5.32
C ALA A 24 14.63 1.31 6.06
N ARG A 25 15.10 2.34 5.35
CA ARG A 25 15.32 3.67 5.92
C ARG A 25 14.02 4.30 6.40
N LEU A 26 14.12 5.17 7.40
CA LEU A 26 12.98 5.85 8.01
C LEU A 26 12.46 7.05 7.18
N LEU A 27 12.46 6.94 5.84
CA LEU A 27 12.12 8.05 4.94
C LEU A 27 10.65 8.53 5.09
N LEU A 28 9.80 7.70 5.68
CA LEU A 28 8.39 7.97 5.96
C LEU A 28 8.14 8.31 7.44
N THR A 29 9.18 8.68 8.23
CA THR A 29 8.98 9.21 9.60
C THR A 29 7.85 10.24 9.56
N PRO A 30 6.85 10.16 10.45
CA PRO A 30 5.66 10.98 10.32
C PRO A 30 5.92 12.46 10.61
N THR A 31 5.29 13.33 9.84
CA THR A 31 5.13 14.76 10.11
C THR A 31 3.74 15.18 9.66
N ARG A 32 3.21 16.28 10.23
CA ARG A 32 1.91 16.81 9.82
C ARG A 32 1.80 16.97 8.29
N ARG A 33 2.84 17.57 7.67
CA ARG A 33 2.85 17.80 6.23
C ARG A 33 2.93 16.50 5.43
N LEU A 34 3.75 15.52 5.83
CA LEU A 34 3.81 14.23 5.14
C LEU A 34 2.47 13.49 5.24
N ASN A 35 1.82 13.51 6.41
CA ASN A 35 0.52 12.87 6.62
C ASN A 35 -0.54 13.48 5.70
N GLN A 36 -0.61 14.81 5.62
CA GLN A 36 -1.53 15.54 4.73
C GLN A 36 -1.29 15.18 3.26
N LEU A 37 -0.02 15.23 2.81
CA LEU A 37 0.35 14.90 1.43
C LEU A 37 0.06 13.44 1.09
N ALA A 38 0.35 12.51 2.01
CA ALA A 38 0.06 11.10 1.81
C ALA A 38 -1.44 10.84 1.64
N LEU A 39 -2.29 11.48 2.47
CA LEU A 39 -3.75 11.37 2.33
C LEU A 39 -4.25 11.93 1.00
N GLY A 40 -3.82 13.14 0.60
CA GLY A 40 -4.30 13.76 -0.64
C GLY A 40 -3.84 12.99 -1.88
N VAL A 41 -2.59 12.50 -1.87
CA VAL A 41 -2.08 11.62 -2.93
C VAL A 41 -2.85 10.30 -2.99
N LEU A 42 -3.22 9.72 -1.84
CA LEU A 42 -4.04 8.51 -1.80
C LEU A 42 -5.44 8.79 -2.34
N ALA A 43 -6.07 9.90 -1.98
CA ALA A 43 -7.37 10.30 -2.51
C ALA A 43 -7.38 10.37 -4.05
N LYS A 44 -6.39 11.03 -4.67
CA LYS A 44 -6.26 11.01 -6.14
C LYS A 44 -5.93 9.64 -6.72
N ALA A 45 -5.20 8.79 -6.00
CA ALA A 45 -4.94 7.42 -6.46
C ALA A 45 -6.22 6.58 -6.50
N ILE A 46 -7.08 6.73 -5.49
CA ILE A 46 -8.38 6.08 -5.41
C ILE A 46 -9.31 6.58 -6.51
N GLU A 47 -9.43 7.89 -6.70
CA GLU A 47 -10.22 8.48 -7.79
C GLU A 47 -9.79 7.95 -9.17
N ARG A 48 -8.48 7.91 -9.46
CA ARG A 48 -7.94 7.46 -10.75
C ARG A 48 -8.10 5.97 -11.01
N SER A 49 -8.13 5.16 -9.95
CA SER A 49 -8.23 3.71 -10.08
C SER A 49 -9.64 3.19 -9.89
N ASN A 50 -10.54 3.98 -9.28
CA ASN A 50 -11.84 3.51 -8.80
C ASN A 50 -11.74 2.39 -7.73
N ALA A 51 -10.57 2.18 -7.13
CA ALA A 51 -10.39 1.20 -6.06
C ALA A 51 -11.11 1.66 -4.79
N ARG A 52 -11.54 0.73 -3.93
CA ARG A 52 -12.22 1.07 -2.67
C ARG A 52 -11.22 1.04 -1.52
N PHE A 53 -11.02 2.19 -0.89
CA PHE A 53 -10.10 2.34 0.24
C PHE A 53 -10.72 1.79 1.53
N VAL A 54 -10.00 0.89 2.23
CA VAL A 54 -10.41 0.39 3.55
C VAL A 54 -9.54 0.96 4.65
N ALA A 55 -8.22 0.72 4.62
CA ALA A 55 -7.34 1.12 5.71
C ALA A 55 -5.90 1.39 5.23
N ILE A 56 -5.20 2.32 5.88
CA ILE A 56 -3.76 2.55 5.66
C ILE A 56 -3.06 2.80 7.00
N VAL A 57 -1.86 2.24 7.13
CA VAL A 57 -0.88 2.67 8.13
C VAL A 57 0.44 3.00 7.43
N ILE A 58 0.99 4.17 7.75
CA ILE A 58 2.33 4.56 7.30
C ILE A 58 3.25 4.58 8.50
N LEU A 59 4.19 3.63 8.51
CA LEU A 59 5.29 3.57 9.47
C LEU A 59 6.51 4.31 8.92
N GLY A 60 7.55 4.46 9.74
CA GLY A 60 8.76 5.19 9.36
C GLY A 60 9.47 4.63 8.11
N ASN A 61 9.48 3.32 7.91
CA ASN A 61 10.23 2.66 6.83
C ASN A 61 9.39 1.83 5.84
N HIS A 62 8.09 1.74 6.04
CA HIS A 62 7.19 1.05 5.14
C HIS A 62 5.75 1.49 5.39
N LEU A 63 4.87 1.13 4.46
CA LEU A 63 3.43 1.29 4.60
C LEU A 63 2.72 -0.03 4.41
N HIS A 64 1.51 -0.10 4.96
CA HIS A 64 0.51 -1.11 4.66
C HIS A 64 -0.77 -0.43 4.20
N LEU A 65 -1.36 -0.91 3.10
CA LEU A 65 -2.58 -0.38 2.50
C LEU A 65 -3.54 -1.54 2.23
N LEU A 66 -4.80 -1.38 2.61
CA LEU A 66 -5.87 -2.35 2.43
C LEU A 66 -6.89 -1.76 1.45
N LEU A 67 -7.00 -2.39 0.28
CA LEU A 67 -7.90 -1.98 -0.79
C LEU A 67 -8.81 -3.13 -1.18
N TRP A 68 -10.05 -2.83 -1.52
CA TRP A 68 -10.82 -3.72 -2.37
C TRP A 68 -10.68 -3.30 -3.83
N VAL A 69 -10.39 -4.26 -4.70
CA VAL A 69 -10.17 -4.04 -6.13
C VAL A 69 -10.91 -5.08 -6.96
N GLU A 70 -11.40 -4.69 -8.13
CA GLU A 70 -12.05 -5.57 -9.11
C GLU A 70 -11.03 -6.48 -9.82
N ASP A 71 -9.85 -5.94 -10.12
CA ASP A 71 -8.80 -6.67 -10.83
C ASP A 71 -7.37 -6.18 -10.53
N ALA A 72 -6.40 -6.81 -11.18
CA ALA A 72 -4.99 -6.47 -11.01
C ALA A 72 -4.59 -5.13 -11.67
N LEU A 73 -5.33 -4.65 -12.66
CA LEU A 73 -5.13 -3.35 -13.31
C LEU A 73 -5.50 -2.23 -12.35
N GLN A 74 -6.66 -2.33 -11.73
CA GLN A 74 -7.13 -1.36 -10.75
C GLN A 74 -6.12 -1.15 -9.62
N MET A 75 -5.63 -2.26 -9.04
CA MET A 75 -4.59 -2.23 -8.02
C MET A 75 -3.28 -1.61 -8.53
N ALA A 76 -2.86 -1.96 -9.75
CA ALA A 76 -1.63 -1.45 -10.34
C ALA A 76 -1.70 0.06 -10.55
N THR A 77 -2.79 0.56 -11.13
CA THR A 77 -3.06 1.99 -11.35
C THR A 77 -3.04 2.77 -10.04
N CYS A 78 -3.71 2.26 -8.99
CA CYS A 78 -3.72 2.89 -7.67
C CYS A 78 -2.29 2.99 -7.10
N MET A 79 -1.56 1.87 -7.08
CA MET A 79 -0.25 1.81 -6.45
C MET A 79 0.83 2.55 -7.23
N GLU A 80 0.77 2.56 -8.56
CA GLU A 80 1.66 3.35 -9.40
C GLU A 80 1.53 4.83 -9.05
N TYR A 81 0.31 5.35 -9.04
CA TYR A 81 0.06 6.75 -8.71
C TYR A 81 0.44 7.06 -7.26
N PHE A 82 -0.07 6.27 -6.30
CA PHE A 82 0.14 6.51 -4.87
C PHE A 82 1.61 6.41 -4.49
N ALA A 83 2.28 5.28 -4.77
CA ALA A 83 3.65 5.06 -4.34
C ALA A 83 4.64 5.99 -5.07
N GLY A 84 4.38 6.31 -6.34
CA GLY A 84 5.24 7.22 -7.12
C GLY A 84 5.15 8.67 -6.65
N ASN A 85 3.94 9.16 -6.35
CA ASN A 85 3.76 10.51 -5.82
C ASN A 85 4.20 10.61 -4.35
N LEU A 86 3.86 9.64 -3.50
CA LEU A 86 4.30 9.63 -2.10
C LEU A 86 5.83 9.64 -1.97
N ALA A 87 6.54 8.85 -2.80
CA ALA A 87 8.01 8.87 -2.83
C ALA A 87 8.58 10.25 -3.20
N ARG A 88 7.96 10.95 -4.15
CA ARG A 88 8.39 12.29 -4.56
C ARG A 88 8.09 13.32 -3.47
N GLU A 89 6.91 13.28 -2.86
CA GLU A 89 6.54 14.19 -1.76
C GLU A 89 7.42 13.97 -0.52
N ALA A 90 7.53 12.73 -0.05
CA ALA A 90 8.43 12.39 1.05
C ALA A 90 9.89 12.73 0.71
N GLY A 91 10.33 12.44 -0.52
CA GLY A 91 11.66 12.78 -1.00
C GLY A 91 11.97 14.28 -0.90
N ARG A 92 11.04 15.14 -1.35
CA ARG A 92 11.16 16.60 -1.22
C ARG A 92 11.25 17.04 0.25
N LEU A 93 10.38 16.51 1.11
CA LEU A 93 10.39 16.84 2.55
C LEU A 93 11.68 16.39 3.27
N ARG A 94 12.32 15.34 2.78
CA ARG A 94 13.55 14.76 3.38
C ARG A 94 14.84 15.20 2.71
N GLY A 95 14.75 15.98 1.63
CA GLY A 95 15.90 16.25 0.76
C GLY A 95 16.53 14.96 0.21
N TRP A 96 15.72 13.92 -0.03
CA TRP A 96 16.18 12.61 -0.53
C TRP A 96 16.05 12.57 -2.05
N LYS A 97 17.15 12.22 -2.73
CA LYS A 97 17.22 12.06 -4.19
C LYS A 97 17.45 10.58 -4.54
N GLY A 98 16.94 10.15 -5.69
CA GLY A 98 17.12 8.80 -6.22
C GLY A 98 16.08 7.79 -5.74
N LYS A 99 16.45 6.51 -5.70
CA LYS A 99 15.53 5.40 -5.43
C LYS A 99 14.95 5.51 -4.01
N PHE A 100 13.62 5.56 -3.91
CA PHE A 100 12.91 5.69 -2.63
C PHE A 100 12.47 4.33 -2.07
N TRP A 101 11.98 3.45 -2.94
CA TRP A 101 11.45 2.14 -2.55
C TRP A 101 12.48 1.03 -2.79
N HIS A 102 12.47 -0.02 -1.97
CA HIS A 102 13.42 -1.12 -2.12
C HIS A 102 13.24 -1.87 -3.45
N GLY A 103 11.98 -2.11 -3.83
CA GLY A 103 11.58 -2.83 -5.05
C GLY A 103 10.09 -2.61 -5.31
N GLN A 104 9.45 -3.56 -5.98
CA GLN A 104 8.00 -3.54 -6.15
C GLN A 104 7.28 -3.78 -4.81
N TYR A 105 6.06 -3.27 -4.68
CA TYR A 105 5.19 -3.60 -3.55
C TYR A 105 4.78 -5.07 -3.55
N SER A 106 4.52 -5.59 -2.35
CA SER A 106 3.89 -6.90 -2.17
C SER A 106 2.38 -6.70 -2.04
N ALA A 107 1.61 -7.57 -2.68
CA ALA A 107 0.15 -7.60 -2.59
C ALA A 107 -0.29 -9.03 -2.31
N ILE A 108 -1.16 -9.20 -1.33
CA ILE A 108 -1.67 -10.51 -0.88
C ILE A 108 -3.18 -10.41 -0.81
N VAL A 109 -3.87 -11.27 -1.56
CA VAL A 109 -5.33 -11.40 -1.49
C VAL A 109 -5.72 -11.83 -0.08
N VAL A 110 -6.80 -11.26 0.44
CA VAL A 110 -7.43 -11.65 1.70
C VAL A 110 -8.67 -12.48 1.35
N ALA A 111 -8.81 -13.63 1.99
CA ALA A 111 -9.97 -14.49 1.80
C ALA A 111 -11.27 -13.79 2.25
N GLU A 112 -12.39 -14.22 1.68
CA GLU A 112 -13.70 -13.61 1.89
C GLU A 112 -14.26 -13.82 3.29
N ASP A 113 -13.84 -14.86 4.01
CA ASP A 113 -14.33 -15.15 5.34
C ASP A 113 -13.97 -14.07 6.36
N GLU A 114 -14.87 -13.81 7.31
CA GLU A 114 -14.72 -12.78 8.33
C GLU A 114 -13.42 -12.96 9.13
N ALA A 115 -13.10 -14.19 9.55
CA ALA A 115 -11.89 -14.46 10.34
C ALA A 115 -10.61 -14.00 9.61
N SER A 116 -10.51 -14.21 8.30
CA SER A 116 -9.38 -13.75 7.49
C SER A 116 -9.32 -12.22 7.37
N GLN A 117 -10.45 -11.56 7.09
CA GLN A 117 -10.50 -10.10 6.91
C GLN A 117 -10.26 -9.35 8.22
N VAL A 118 -10.90 -9.80 9.30
CA VAL A 118 -10.72 -9.24 10.65
C VAL A 118 -9.30 -9.44 11.15
N SER A 119 -8.69 -10.61 10.91
CA SER A 119 -7.29 -10.86 11.25
C SER A 119 -6.34 -9.88 10.55
N VAL A 120 -6.59 -9.58 9.27
CA VAL A 120 -5.80 -8.59 8.51
C VAL A 120 -6.04 -7.17 9.05
N LEU A 121 -7.28 -6.77 9.31
CA LEU A 121 -7.56 -5.46 9.89
C LEU A 121 -6.92 -5.29 11.27
N ARG A 122 -6.99 -6.32 12.12
CA ARG A 122 -6.28 -6.34 13.42
C ARG A 122 -4.78 -6.16 13.22
N TYR A 123 -4.16 -6.90 12.30
CA TYR A 123 -2.73 -6.74 11.99
C TYR A 123 -2.37 -5.30 11.58
N PHE A 124 -3.27 -4.62 10.86
CA PHE A 124 -3.12 -3.20 10.49
C PHE A 124 -3.21 -2.28 11.71
N LEU A 125 -4.19 -2.51 12.59
CA LEU A 125 -4.40 -1.76 13.83
C LEU A 125 -3.28 -1.96 14.87
N GLU A 126 -2.60 -3.12 14.84
CA GLU A 126 -1.50 -3.43 15.75
C GLU A 126 -0.20 -2.66 15.45
N HIS A 127 -0.08 -2.05 14.27
CA HIS A 127 1.11 -1.29 13.91
C HIS A 127 1.33 -0.09 14.85
N GLY A 128 2.60 0.23 15.10
CA GLY A 128 3.01 1.13 16.17
C GLY A 128 3.12 0.40 17.52
N CYS A 129 2.08 -0.33 17.93
CA CYS A 129 2.07 -1.07 19.19
C CYS A 129 2.96 -2.33 19.16
N LYS A 130 2.85 -3.14 18.09
CA LYS A 130 3.64 -4.37 17.95
C LYS A 130 5.13 -4.12 17.69
N GLU A 131 5.48 -2.94 17.19
CA GLU A 131 6.87 -2.49 17.05
C GLU A 131 7.42 -1.80 18.31
N ASN A 132 6.65 -1.80 19.42
CA ASN A 132 6.99 -1.13 20.69
C ASN A 132 7.25 0.39 20.54
N LEU A 133 6.55 1.04 19.60
CA LEU A 133 6.71 2.47 19.32
C LEU A 133 5.72 3.33 20.10
N VAL A 134 4.49 2.85 20.30
CA VAL A 134 3.42 3.55 21.04
C VAL A 134 2.64 2.56 21.91
N ALA A 135 1.96 3.05 22.95
CA ALA A 135 1.15 2.21 23.84
C ALA A 135 -0.23 1.92 23.26
N SER A 136 -0.75 2.87 22.48
CA SER A 136 -2.06 2.79 21.83
C SER A 136 -1.98 3.07 20.33
N PRO A 137 -2.81 2.41 19.50
CA PRO A 137 -2.99 2.76 18.09
C PRO A 137 -3.31 4.25 17.85
N PHE A 138 -3.97 4.92 18.80
CA PHE A 138 -4.32 6.34 18.71
C PHE A 138 -3.14 7.28 18.98
N GLU A 139 -2.08 6.79 19.62
CA GLU A 139 -0.87 7.58 19.87
C GLU A 139 0.05 7.62 18.65
N TRP A 140 -0.22 6.85 17.59
CA TRP A 140 0.62 6.89 16.39
C TRP A 140 0.60 8.28 15.74
N PRO A 141 1.74 8.95 15.55
CA PRO A 141 1.77 10.33 15.04
C PRO A 141 1.61 10.44 13.51
N GLY A 142 1.54 9.31 12.81
CA GLY A 142 1.34 9.23 11.36
C GLY A 142 -0.09 8.87 10.97
N LEU A 143 -0.28 8.44 9.72
CA LEU A 143 -1.55 7.84 9.30
C LEU A 143 -1.73 6.48 9.95
N HIS A 144 -2.87 6.28 10.61
CA HIS A 144 -3.23 5.04 11.30
C HIS A 144 -4.72 4.71 11.12
N PRO A 145 -5.10 3.43 10.91
CA PRO A 145 -6.49 3.04 10.73
C PRO A 145 -7.37 3.36 11.94
N ALA A 146 -6.86 3.25 13.17
CA ALA A 146 -7.65 3.53 14.38
C ALA A 146 -8.27 4.94 14.33
N ALA A 147 -7.45 5.97 14.13
CA ALA A 147 -7.92 7.35 14.01
C ALA A 147 -8.76 7.57 12.74
N MET A 148 -8.39 6.95 11.62
CA MET A 148 -9.07 7.15 10.34
C MET A 148 -10.42 6.44 10.24
N LEU A 149 -10.64 5.32 10.94
CA LEU A 149 -11.87 4.52 10.89
C LEU A 149 -12.82 4.85 12.04
N LEU A 150 -12.30 5.23 13.21
CA LEU A 150 -13.11 5.66 14.35
C LEU A 150 -13.29 7.19 14.41
N GLY A 151 -12.67 7.94 13.50
CA GLY A 151 -12.97 9.36 13.31
C GLY A 151 -14.44 9.57 12.87
N PRO A 152 -15.07 10.70 13.21
CA PRO A 152 -16.46 10.97 12.84
C PRO A 152 -16.64 11.20 11.32
N GLU A 153 -15.60 11.72 10.66
CA GLU A 153 -15.64 12.10 9.25
C GLU A 153 -14.59 11.35 8.42
N ASP A 154 -14.78 11.38 7.11
CA ASP A 154 -13.76 10.93 6.17
C ASP A 154 -12.50 11.80 6.28
N PRO A 155 -11.30 11.18 6.37
CA PRO A 155 -10.06 11.93 6.49
C PRO A 155 -9.80 12.78 5.24
N ARG A 156 -9.26 13.99 5.44
CA ARG A 156 -8.94 14.93 4.37
C ARG A 156 -7.44 15.13 4.26
N GLY A 157 -6.93 15.17 3.03
CA GLY A 157 -5.52 15.34 2.74
C GLY A 157 -5.27 16.43 1.71
N THR A 158 -4.04 16.91 1.68
CA THR A 158 -3.59 17.91 0.72
C THR A 158 -2.97 17.21 -0.48
N TRP A 159 -3.48 17.47 -1.66
CA TRP A 159 -2.85 17.09 -2.91
C TRP A 159 -2.26 18.34 -3.57
N VAL A 160 -1.05 18.24 -4.13
CA VAL A 160 -0.41 19.36 -4.82
C VAL A 160 -0.35 19.02 -6.30
N ASP A 161 -0.90 19.87 -7.17
CA ASP A 161 -0.72 19.72 -8.62
C ASP A 161 0.71 20.13 -9.00
N ARG A 162 1.63 19.16 -8.89
CA ARG A 162 3.04 19.34 -9.24
C ARG A 162 3.24 19.65 -10.72
N THR A 163 2.34 19.21 -11.59
CA THR A 163 2.43 19.46 -13.04
C THR A 163 2.03 20.90 -13.32
N ALA A 164 0.89 21.37 -12.81
CA ALA A 164 0.47 22.76 -12.96
C ALA A 164 1.48 23.73 -12.35
N LEU A 165 2.02 23.42 -11.15
CA LEU A 165 3.08 24.22 -10.52
C LEU A 165 4.33 24.29 -11.40
N HIS A 166 4.73 23.18 -12.03
CA HIS A 166 5.88 23.16 -12.93
C HIS A 166 5.64 24.02 -14.17
N LEU A 167 4.50 23.85 -14.84
CA LEU A 167 4.14 24.62 -16.03
C LEU A 167 4.02 26.12 -15.73
N ALA A 168 3.45 26.50 -14.58
CA ALA A 168 3.35 27.89 -14.15
C ALA A 168 4.73 28.54 -13.95
N ARG A 169 5.70 27.78 -13.40
CA ARG A 169 7.09 28.26 -13.24
C ARG A 169 7.83 28.43 -14.56
N LEU A 170 7.52 27.61 -15.58
CA LEU A 170 8.10 27.77 -16.91
C LEU A 170 7.53 28.99 -17.64
N ARG A 171 6.25 29.29 -17.47
CA ARG A 171 5.59 30.43 -18.12
C ARG A 171 6.03 31.79 -17.55
N GLU A 172 6.22 31.88 -16.24
CA GLU A 172 6.60 33.13 -15.55
C GLU A 172 7.79 32.90 -14.61
N PRO A 173 9.03 32.73 -15.13
CA PRO A 173 10.19 32.33 -14.33
C PRO A 173 10.59 33.37 -13.28
N HIS A 174 10.30 34.65 -13.51
CA HIS A 174 10.61 35.73 -12.57
C HIS A 174 9.56 35.92 -11.47
N ARG A 175 8.39 35.29 -11.58
CA ARG A 175 7.33 35.39 -10.56
C ARG A 175 7.48 34.28 -9.54
N LYS A 176 7.64 34.65 -8.28
CA LYS A 176 7.64 33.68 -7.17
C LYS A 176 6.25 33.03 -7.04
N ARG A 177 6.14 31.75 -7.37
CA ARG A 177 4.92 30.94 -7.23
C ARG A 177 4.94 30.16 -5.92
N CYS A 178 3.84 30.23 -5.16
CA CYS A 178 3.69 29.48 -3.93
C CYS A 178 3.18 28.06 -4.22
N GLU A 179 3.59 27.07 -3.41
CA GLU A 179 3.04 25.71 -3.51
C GLU A 179 1.55 25.68 -3.14
N ALA A 180 1.15 26.53 -2.18
CA ALA A 180 -0.23 26.62 -1.69
C ALA A 180 -1.23 27.00 -2.79
N ASP A 181 -0.81 27.74 -3.81
CA ASP A 181 -1.67 28.13 -4.95
C ASP A 181 -2.09 26.92 -5.81
N PHE A 182 -1.42 25.78 -5.63
CA PHE A 182 -1.64 24.53 -6.37
C PHE A 182 -2.06 23.39 -5.43
N GLU A 183 -2.45 23.72 -4.20
CA GLU A 183 -2.94 22.76 -3.22
C GLU A 183 -4.46 22.60 -3.30
N GLU A 184 -4.89 21.35 -3.33
CA GLU A 184 -6.29 20.95 -3.23
C GLU A 184 -6.48 20.09 -1.98
N THR A 185 -7.53 20.35 -1.19
CA THR A 185 -7.89 19.51 -0.05
C THR A 185 -8.93 18.48 -0.47
N LEU A 186 -8.51 17.21 -0.51
CA LEU A 186 -9.32 16.11 -1.01
C LEU A 186 -9.82 15.22 0.14
N PRO A 187 -11.11 14.85 0.18
CA PRO A 187 -11.60 13.82 1.07
C PRO A 187 -11.15 12.44 0.58
N LEU A 188 -10.87 11.54 1.51
CA LEU A 188 -10.61 10.14 1.23
C LEU A 188 -11.74 9.30 1.82
N ARG A 189 -12.70 8.92 0.97
CA ARG A 189 -13.82 8.07 1.36
C ARG A 189 -13.33 6.71 1.86
N ARG A 190 -13.67 6.36 3.10
CA ARG A 190 -13.39 5.04 3.67
C ARG A 190 -14.54 4.07 3.43
N HIS A 191 -14.21 2.80 3.23
CA HIS A 191 -15.16 1.71 3.08
C HIS A 191 -14.96 0.69 4.21
N ALA A 192 -16.05 0.06 4.63
CA ALA A 192 -16.01 -1.06 5.57
C ALA A 192 -15.30 -2.28 4.95
N LEU A 193 -14.91 -3.23 5.80
CA LEU A 193 -14.52 -4.54 5.33
C LEU A 193 -15.69 -5.20 4.57
N PRO A 194 -15.43 -5.89 3.44
CA PRO A 194 -16.48 -6.62 2.72
C PRO A 194 -17.28 -7.58 3.62
N CYS A 195 -16.64 -8.28 4.56
CA CYS A 195 -17.34 -9.17 5.49
C CYS A 195 -18.30 -8.46 6.44
N TRP A 196 -18.20 -7.13 6.59
CA TRP A 196 -19.05 -6.30 7.44
C TRP A 196 -19.97 -5.38 6.64
N ALA A 197 -20.08 -5.55 5.32
CA ALA A 197 -20.90 -4.68 4.47
C ALA A 197 -22.40 -4.69 4.83
N HIS A 198 -22.85 -5.72 5.54
CA HIS A 198 -24.22 -5.91 6.00
C HIS A 198 -24.49 -5.28 7.39
N LEU A 199 -23.46 -4.85 8.10
CA LEU A 199 -23.57 -4.30 9.44
C LEU A 199 -23.88 -2.81 9.42
N SER A 200 -24.48 -2.31 10.50
CA SER A 200 -24.67 -0.87 10.68
C SER A 200 -23.32 -0.17 10.90
N ALA A 201 -23.28 1.14 10.66
CA ALA A 201 -22.08 1.94 10.92
C ALA A 201 -21.66 1.88 12.41
N GLU A 202 -22.64 1.77 13.32
CA GLU A 202 -22.40 1.66 14.76
C GLU A 202 -21.79 0.31 15.14
N ASP A 203 -22.32 -0.79 14.59
CA ASP A 203 -21.77 -2.13 14.84
C ASP A 203 -20.33 -2.26 14.30
N ILE A 204 -20.06 -1.68 13.12
CA ILE A 204 -18.71 -1.64 12.55
C ILE A 204 -17.78 -0.86 13.47
N ARG A 205 -18.23 0.32 13.94
CA ARG A 205 -17.47 1.17 14.85
C ARG A 205 -17.14 0.41 16.15
N GLN A 206 -18.13 -0.23 16.75
CA GLN A 206 -17.96 -1.00 17.99
C GLN A 206 -16.96 -2.15 17.79
N ARG A 207 -17.08 -2.93 16.71
CA ARG A 207 -16.13 -4.04 16.41
C ARG A 207 -14.70 -3.55 16.25
N ILE A 208 -14.49 -2.39 15.60
CA ILE A 208 -13.14 -1.81 15.46
C ILE A 208 -12.63 -1.33 16.83
N GLN A 209 -13.50 -0.76 17.66
CA GLN A 209 -13.14 -0.30 19.00
C GLN A 209 -12.74 -1.48 19.90
N ASP A 210 -13.46 -2.60 19.86
CA ASP A 210 -13.12 -3.82 20.60
C ASP A 210 -11.73 -4.33 20.21
N LEU A 211 -11.42 -4.36 18.90
CA LEU A 211 -10.08 -4.71 18.41
C LEU A 211 -9.00 -3.78 18.97
N VAL A 212 -9.27 -2.48 19.05
CA VAL A 212 -8.30 -1.50 19.60
C VAL A 212 -8.08 -1.72 21.09
N VAL A 213 -9.15 -1.94 21.87
CA VAL A 213 -9.07 -2.23 23.31
C VAL A 213 -8.22 -3.48 23.56
N ASP A 214 -8.45 -4.55 22.81
CA ASP A 214 -7.65 -5.78 22.92
C ASP A 214 -6.16 -5.55 22.61
N ILE A 215 -5.86 -4.69 21.62
CA ILE A 215 -4.49 -4.37 21.23
C ILE A 215 -3.78 -3.55 22.32
N GLU A 216 -4.47 -2.58 22.91
CA GLU A 216 -3.96 -1.77 24.02
C GLU A 216 -3.68 -2.65 25.24
N HIS A 217 -4.61 -3.54 25.58
CA HIS A 217 -4.46 -4.51 26.67
C HIS A 217 -3.23 -5.41 26.45
N SER A 218 -3.17 -6.07 25.29
CA SER A 218 -2.05 -6.97 24.93
C SER A 218 -0.71 -6.24 24.90
N THR A 219 -0.70 -4.96 24.53
CA THR A 219 0.51 -4.12 24.50
C THR A 219 0.98 -3.74 25.89
N ARG A 220 0.03 -3.38 26.77
CA ARG A 220 0.32 -3.11 28.18
C ARG A 220 0.89 -4.35 28.88
N GLU A 221 0.26 -5.51 28.75
CA GLU A 221 0.73 -6.76 29.38
C GLU A 221 2.12 -7.16 28.92
N ARG A 222 2.41 -7.05 27.61
CA ARG A 222 3.74 -7.33 27.05
C ARG A 222 4.82 -6.41 27.64
N HIS A 223 4.50 -5.13 27.82
CA HIS A 223 5.45 -4.16 28.39
C HIS A 223 5.65 -4.37 29.89
N LEU A 224 4.58 -4.68 30.64
CA LEU A 224 4.65 -5.01 32.06
C LEU A 224 5.50 -6.27 32.30
N SER A 225 5.20 -7.36 31.59
CA SER A 225 5.94 -8.63 31.71
C SER A 225 7.41 -8.50 31.34
N ALA A 226 7.73 -7.70 30.31
CA ALA A 226 9.11 -7.50 29.87
C ALA A 226 9.86 -6.38 30.64
N GLY A 227 9.20 -5.64 31.53
CA GLY A 227 9.81 -4.48 32.21
C GLY A 227 10.24 -3.35 31.26
N THR A 228 9.56 -3.22 30.12
CA THR A 228 9.90 -2.24 29.06
C THR A 228 8.82 -1.17 28.93
N ARG A 229 9.09 -0.14 28.13
CA ARG A 229 8.09 0.87 27.76
C ARG A 229 8.16 1.15 26.25
N PRO A 230 7.05 1.57 25.63
CA PRO A 230 7.07 2.02 24.25
C PRO A 230 8.02 3.21 24.05
N LEU A 231 8.51 3.37 22.83
CA LEU A 231 9.38 4.50 22.46
C LEU A 231 8.71 5.86 22.73
N GLY A 232 7.42 5.97 22.42
CA GLY A 232 6.59 7.16 22.56
C GLY A 232 6.56 8.03 21.29
N PRO A 233 5.43 8.72 21.01
CA PRO A 233 5.21 9.44 19.76
C PRO A 233 6.23 10.56 19.50
N ARG A 234 6.63 11.29 20.55
CA ARG A 234 7.64 12.35 20.45
C ARG A 234 8.98 11.82 19.95
N ARG A 235 9.39 10.64 20.40
CA ARG A 235 10.65 10.01 19.98
C ARG A 235 10.53 9.40 18.59
N VAL A 236 9.37 8.84 18.21
CA VAL A 236 9.08 8.40 16.83
C VAL A 236 9.28 9.55 15.83
N ILE A 237 8.69 10.71 16.08
CA ILE A 237 8.81 11.88 15.17
C ILE A 237 10.27 12.35 15.04
N ARG A 238 11.05 12.26 16.12
CA ARG A 238 12.46 12.70 16.17
C ARG A 238 13.43 11.70 15.52
N GLN A 239 12.98 10.52 15.11
CA GLN A 239 13.86 9.56 14.45
C GLN A 239 14.42 10.15 13.15
N ASN A 240 15.73 10.02 12.96
CA ASN A 240 16.39 10.52 11.77
C ASN A 240 15.91 9.73 10.53
N PRO A 241 15.34 10.39 9.51
CA PRO A 241 14.82 9.71 8.32
C PRO A 241 15.87 8.90 7.54
N ARG A 242 17.15 9.22 7.73
CA ARG A 242 18.27 8.51 7.08
C ARG A 242 18.70 7.27 7.84
N GLU A 243 18.30 7.08 9.09
CA GLU A 243 18.58 5.85 9.83
C GLU A 243 17.83 4.66 9.26
N ARG A 244 18.32 3.46 9.58
CA ARG A 244 17.72 2.18 9.23
C ARG A 244 17.78 1.25 10.44
N PRO A 245 16.84 0.31 10.60
CA PRO A 245 16.92 -0.68 11.65
C PRO A 245 18.16 -1.59 11.45
N LYS A 246 18.73 -2.08 12.56
CA LYS A 246 19.90 -2.98 12.53
C LYS A 246 19.60 -4.28 11.78
N SER A 247 18.41 -4.83 11.96
CA SER A 247 17.95 -6.01 11.23
C SER A 247 16.57 -5.75 10.62
N SER A 248 16.25 -6.50 9.56
CA SER A 248 14.89 -6.53 9.01
C SER A 248 14.48 -7.98 8.86
N LYS A 249 13.31 -8.33 9.42
CA LYS A 249 12.75 -9.67 9.29
C LYS A 249 12.47 -9.95 7.81
N LYS A 250 12.98 -11.07 7.32
CA LYS A 250 12.71 -11.58 5.98
C LYS A 250 11.97 -12.89 6.15
N SER A 251 10.67 -12.88 5.86
CA SER A 251 9.86 -14.10 5.83
C SER A 251 9.13 -14.17 4.50
N PRO A 252 8.99 -15.35 3.88
CA PRO A 252 8.21 -15.50 2.67
C PRO A 252 6.77 -15.06 2.92
N ALA A 253 6.26 -14.16 2.08
CA ALA A 253 4.85 -13.79 2.11
C ALA A 253 3.98 -15.02 1.77
N PRO A 254 2.84 -15.24 2.45
CA PRO A 254 1.87 -16.24 2.00
C PRO A 254 1.31 -15.87 0.62
N LEU A 255 0.65 -16.81 -0.04
CA LEU A 255 -0.02 -16.55 -1.32
C LEU A 255 -1.37 -15.83 -1.12
N ILE A 256 -2.02 -16.10 0.02
CA ILE A 256 -3.32 -15.57 0.44
C ILE A 256 -3.32 -15.44 1.97
N HIS A 257 -3.97 -14.40 2.50
CA HIS A 257 -4.37 -14.34 3.91
C HIS A 257 -5.65 -15.14 4.09
N ALA A 258 -5.57 -16.25 4.82
CA ALA A 258 -6.68 -17.18 4.99
C ALA A 258 -6.60 -17.86 6.36
N SER A 259 -7.73 -17.90 7.06
CA SER A 259 -7.94 -18.50 8.38
C SER A 259 -7.77 -20.03 8.35
N SER A 260 -8.16 -20.69 7.25
CA SER A 260 -8.15 -22.16 7.15
C SER A 260 -7.21 -22.71 6.08
N LYS A 261 -6.78 -23.96 6.26
CA LYS A 261 -5.99 -24.71 5.26
C LYS A 261 -6.78 -24.96 3.98
N ALA A 262 -8.07 -25.27 4.10
CA ALA A 262 -8.94 -25.53 2.96
C ALA A 262 -9.06 -24.32 2.02
N ILE A 263 -9.23 -23.10 2.57
CA ILE A 263 -9.28 -21.86 1.79
C ILE A 263 -7.94 -21.62 1.08
N ARG A 264 -6.81 -21.81 1.79
CA ARG A 264 -5.47 -21.69 1.20
C ARG A 264 -5.27 -22.64 0.03
N GLU A 265 -5.70 -23.89 0.16
CA GLU A 265 -5.55 -24.90 -0.89
C GLU A 265 -6.45 -24.63 -2.10
N ARG A 266 -7.69 -24.20 -1.88
CA ARG A 266 -8.60 -23.79 -2.96
C ARG A 266 -7.99 -22.64 -3.78
N PHE A 267 -7.50 -21.59 -3.11
CA PHE A 267 -6.85 -20.48 -3.80
C PHE A 267 -5.57 -20.90 -4.53
N ARG A 268 -4.74 -21.77 -3.92
CA ARG A 268 -3.53 -22.29 -4.57
C ARG A 268 -3.84 -23.07 -5.85
N ARG A 269 -4.90 -23.89 -5.85
CA ARG A 269 -5.33 -24.61 -7.06
C ARG A 269 -5.76 -23.64 -8.17
N ALA A 270 -6.61 -22.66 -7.85
CA ALA A 270 -7.03 -21.64 -8.80
C ALA A 270 -5.83 -20.84 -9.36
N TYR A 271 -4.96 -20.36 -8.48
CA TYR A 271 -3.75 -19.64 -8.87
C TYR A 271 -2.85 -20.47 -9.79
N ARG A 272 -2.60 -21.74 -9.45
CA ARG A 272 -1.76 -22.64 -10.26
C ARG A 272 -2.35 -22.86 -11.65
N SER A 273 -3.68 -23.03 -11.75
CA SER A 273 -4.36 -23.18 -13.03
C SER A 273 -4.14 -21.96 -13.94
N VAL A 274 -4.35 -20.75 -13.40
CA VAL A 274 -4.14 -19.50 -14.14
C VAL A 274 -2.67 -19.32 -14.51
N MET A 275 -1.73 -19.66 -13.62
CA MET A 275 -0.29 -19.56 -13.92
C MET A 275 0.18 -20.58 -14.96
N ALA A 276 -0.42 -21.76 -15.02
CA ALA A 276 -0.14 -22.74 -16.07
C ALA A 276 -0.60 -22.23 -17.44
N ALA A 277 -1.84 -21.73 -17.52
CA ALA A 277 -2.36 -21.11 -18.75
C ALA A 277 -1.52 -19.89 -19.18
N TYR A 278 -1.10 -19.05 -18.21
CA TYR A 278 -0.21 -17.92 -18.47
C TYR A 278 1.16 -18.37 -19.03
N ALA A 279 1.74 -19.44 -18.49
CA ALA A 279 3.02 -19.95 -18.95
C ALA A 279 2.95 -20.47 -20.40
N LEU A 280 1.87 -21.16 -20.76
CA LEU A 280 1.60 -21.62 -22.13
C LEU A 280 1.46 -20.43 -23.09
N ALA A 281 0.63 -19.43 -22.75
CA ALA A 281 0.46 -18.24 -23.56
C ALA A 281 1.78 -17.47 -23.73
N SER A 282 2.56 -17.33 -22.65
CA SER A 282 3.86 -16.68 -22.67
C SER A 282 4.89 -17.42 -23.54
N ALA A 283 4.85 -18.75 -23.61
CA ALA A 283 5.72 -19.53 -24.48
C ALA A 283 5.36 -19.34 -25.96
N ARG A 284 4.07 -19.37 -26.31
CA ARG A 284 3.59 -19.08 -27.67
C ARG A 284 4.00 -17.68 -28.14
N LEU A 285 3.83 -16.67 -27.27
CA LEU A 285 4.25 -15.31 -27.59
C LEU A 285 5.75 -15.20 -27.88
N ARG A 286 6.59 -15.87 -27.09
CA ARG A 286 8.05 -15.90 -27.33
C ARG A 286 8.42 -16.59 -28.64
N ASN A 287 7.60 -17.52 -29.11
CA ASN A 287 7.78 -18.22 -30.39
C ASN A 287 7.15 -17.47 -31.58
N GLY A 288 6.73 -16.22 -31.39
CA GLY A 288 6.26 -15.34 -32.48
C GLY A 288 4.75 -15.28 -32.67
N ASP A 289 3.96 -16.06 -31.90
CA ASP A 289 2.50 -15.98 -31.95
C ASP A 289 2.01 -14.71 -31.24
N ARG A 290 1.80 -13.65 -32.03
CA ARG A 290 1.31 -12.35 -31.55
C ARG A 290 -0.20 -12.33 -31.30
N ALA A 291 -0.94 -13.35 -31.74
CA ALA A 291 -2.38 -13.45 -31.57
C ALA A 291 -2.78 -14.24 -30.32
N VAL A 292 -1.81 -14.79 -29.57
CA VAL A 292 -2.10 -15.58 -28.36
C VAL A 292 -2.81 -14.76 -27.30
N GLU A 293 -3.92 -15.30 -26.79
CA GLU A 293 -4.63 -14.73 -25.67
C GLU A 293 -4.01 -15.13 -24.32
N PHE A 294 -3.91 -14.17 -23.41
CA PHE A 294 -3.50 -14.41 -22.03
C PHE A 294 -4.72 -14.62 -21.14
N PRO A 295 -4.58 -15.35 -20.01
CA PRO A 295 -5.66 -15.48 -19.04
C PRO A 295 -6.19 -14.11 -18.61
N ARG A 296 -7.52 -13.96 -18.57
CA ARG A 296 -8.19 -12.72 -18.18
C ARG A 296 -7.71 -12.24 -16.80
N GLY A 297 -7.60 -10.92 -16.63
CA GLY A 297 -7.10 -10.30 -15.40
C GLY A 297 -5.58 -10.39 -15.19
N THR A 298 -4.81 -10.80 -16.21
CA THR A 298 -3.34 -10.83 -16.16
C THR A 298 -2.71 -9.83 -17.13
N PHE A 299 -1.47 -9.42 -16.83
CA PHE A 299 -0.66 -8.61 -17.74
C PHE A 299 0.22 -9.51 -18.61
N PRO A 300 0.08 -9.46 -19.95
CA PRO A 300 1.05 -10.06 -20.85
C PRO A 300 2.47 -9.55 -20.56
N PRO A 301 3.52 -10.35 -20.80
CA PRO A 301 4.88 -9.85 -20.73
C PRO A 301 5.11 -8.78 -21.79
N ALA A 302 6.06 -7.87 -21.54
CA ALA A 302 6.50 -6.91 -22.56
C ALA A 302 7.02 -7.67 -23.79
N LEU A 303 6.78 -7.10 -24.97
CA LEU A 303 7.33 -7.64 -26.21
C LEU A 303 8.86 -7.51 -26.22
N PRO A 304 9.56 -8.45 -26.88
CA PRO A 304 11.00 -8.33 -27.06
C PRO A 304 11.36 -7.08 -27.86
N PHE A 305 12.61 -6.62 -27.68
CA PHE A 305 13.19 -5.56 -28.49
C PHE A 305 13.12 -5.91 -29.98
N VAL A 306 12.75 -4.93 -30.82
CA VAL A 306 12.75 -5.08 -32.28
C VAL A 306 14.12 -4.63 -32.77
N PRO A 307 14.99 -5.53 -33.26
CA PRO A 307 16.29 -5.15 -33.77
C PRO A 307 16.16 -4.30 -35.03
N HIS A 308 17.13 -3.41 -35.26
CA HIS A 308 17.30 -2.79 -36.57
C HIS A 308 17.55 -3.87 -37.63
N ALA A 309 17.07 -3.68 -38.86
CA ALA A 309 17.42 -4.57 -39.96
C ALA A 309 18.94 -4.58 -40.12
N GLU A 310 19.57 -5.76 -40.10
CA GLU A 310 21.00 -5.86 -40.42
C GLU A 310 21.19 -5.41 -41.87
N ALA A 311 22.03 -4.39 -42.08
CA ALA A 311 22.45 -4.03 -43.43
C ALA A 311 23.15 -5.26 -44.04
N PRO A 312 22.85 -5.63 -45.29
CA PRO A 312 23.54 -6.73 -45.94
C PRO A 312 25.04 -6.44 -45.88
N ARG A 313 25.80 -7.39 -45.34
CA ARG A 313 27.27 -7.31 -45.36
C ARG A 313 27.67 -7.24 -46.83
N ALA A 314 28.22 -6.10 -47.25
CA ALA A 314 28.84 -5.99 -48.57
C ALA A 314 29.99 -7.00 -48.60
N GLY A 315 29.85 -8.00 -49.48
CA GLY A 315 30.91 -8.93 -49.83
C GLY A 315 31.97 -8.25 -50.68
#